data_AF-A0A8J5I4A3-F1
#
_entry.id   AF-A0A8J5I4A3-F1
#
_cell.length_a   1.000
_cell.length_b   1.000
_cell.length_c   1.000
_cell.angle_alpha   90.00
_cell.angle_beta   90.00
_cell.angle_gamma   90.00
#
_symmetry.space_group_name_H-M   'P 1'
#
loop_
_entity.id
_entity.type
_entity.pdbx_description
1 polymer ?
#
loop_
_entity_poly.entity_id
_entity_poly.type
_entity_poly.pdbx_seq_one_letter_code
_entity_poly.pdbx_strand_id
1 'polypeptide(L)' 'MRRLFANFPEVILVESTHRANVKRFKLFSFTVHDVFGRDQYIQHALVQTEEKPNLTLAVAALRRITLLGRR' A
#
# COMPACT_ATOMS: atom_id res chain seq x y z
N MET A 1 16.54 -21.09 5.16
CA MET A 1 16.52 -19.70 4.65
C MET A 1 15.17 -19.23 4.10
N ARG A 2 14.20 -20.09 3.73
CA ARG A 2 12.92 -19.66 3.11
C ARG A 2 11.97 -18.84 4.00
N ARG A 3 12.03 -18.98 5.33
CA ARG A 3 11.07 -18.33 6.25
C ARG A 3 11.37 -16.86 6.56
N LEU A 4 12.62 -16.42 6.35
CA LEU A 4 13.02 -15.02 6.56
C LEU A 4 12.51 -14.13 5.41
N PHE A 5 12.55 -14.63 4.19
CA PHE A 5 12.14 -13.90 2.99
C PHE A 5 10.62 -13.82 2.80
N ALA A 6 9.86 -14.84 3.22
CA ALA A 6 8.39 -14.80 3.21
C ALA A 6 7.76 -13.68 4.06
N ASN A 7 8.56 -13.04 4.94
CA ASN A 7 8.09 -11.97 5.81
C ASN A 7 8.30 -10.57 5.21
N PHE A 8 9.03 -10.46 4.10
CA PHE A 8 9.34 -9.19 3.46
C PHE A 8 8.79 -9.18 2.03
N PRO A 9 8.01 -8.16 1.65
CA PRO A 9 7.61 -8.03 0.28
C PRO A 9 8.81 -7.72 -0.60
N GLU A 10 8.88 -8.38 -1.76
CA GLU A 10 9.96 -8.18 -2.73
C GLU A 10 9.70 -6.93 -3.57
N VAL A 11 8.43 -6.66 -3.90
CA VAL A 11 8.02 -5.53 -4.73
C VAL A 11 6.77 -4.88 -4.14
N ILE A 12 6.78 -3.55 -4.07
CA ILE A 12 5.61 -2.74 -3.76
C ILE A 12 5.31 -1.87 -4.97
N LEU A 13 4.15 -2.08 -5.60
CA LEU A 13 3.62 -1.19 -6.63
C LEU A 13 2.76 -0.12 -5.96
N VAL A 14 2.97 1.14 -6.34
CA VAL A 14 2.15 2.27 -5.90
C VAL A 14 1.58 2.94 -7.13
N GLU A 15 0.26 2.91 -7.27
CA GLU A 15 -0.46 3.61 -8.34
C GLU A 15 -1.27 4.77 -7.76
N SER A 16 -1.31 5.90 -8.45
CA SER A 16 -2.22 6.99 -8.14
C SER A 16 -3.17 7.24 -9.31
N THR A 17 -4.46 7.35 -9.02
CA THR A 17 -5.44 7.80 -10.01
C THR A 17 -5.94 9.20 -9.66
N HIS A 18 -5.82 10.11 -10.62
CA HIS A 18 -6.27 11.49 -10.49
C HIS A 18 -7.77 11.55 -10.76
N ARG A 19 -8.53 12.25 -9.89
CA ARG A 19 -9.99 12.49 -10.01
C ARG A 19 -10.85 11.24 -9.76
N ALA A 20 -10.52 10.43 -8.76
CA ALA A 20 -11.34 9.29 -8.37
C ALA A 20 -12.75 9.67 -7.87
N ASN A 21 -12.98 10.93 -7.45
CA ASN A 21 -14.31 11.40 -7.06
C ASN A 21 -14.56 12.89 -7.34
N VAL A 22 -15.82 13.30 -7.16
CA VAL A 22 -16.31 14.70 -7.30
C VAL A 22 -15.56 15.66 -6.37
N LYS A 23 -15.09 15.17 -5.23
CA LYS A 23 -14.31 15.92 -4.23
C LYS A 23 -12.80 15.98 -4.55
N ARG A 24 -12.37 15.54 -5.74
CA ARG A 24 -10.99 15.56 -6.26
C ARG A 24 -9.94 14.82 -5.41
N PHE A 25 -10.37 13.88 -4.58
CA PHE A 25 -9.42 12.99 -3.88
C PHE A 25 -8.62 12.16 -4.89
N LYS A 26 -7.39 11.85 -4.49
CA LYS A 26 -6.49 10.92 -5.17
C LYS A 26 -6.66 9.55 -4.55
N LEU A 27 -6.85 8.55 -5.39
CA LEU A 27 -6.87 7.17 -4.94
C LEU A 27 -5.47 6.59 -5.15
N PHE A 28 -4.84 6.20 -4.05
CA PHE A 28 -3.58 5.46 -4.04
C PHE A 28 -3.86 3.97 -3.88
N SER A 29 -3.28 3.15 -4.74
CA SER A 29 -3.32 1.69 -4.63
C SER A 29 -1.93 1.18 -4.32
N PHE A 30 -1.82 0.38 -3.26
CA PHE A 30 -0.59 -0.27 -2.85
C PHE A 30 -0.75 -1.77 -3.06
N THR A 31 0.00 -2.32 -4.00
CA THR A 31 0.04 -3.77 -4.26
C THR A 31 1.38 -4.30 -3.78
N VAL A 32 1.32 -5.35 -2.98
CA VAL A 32 2.49 -5.93 -2.31
C VAL A 32 2.66 -7.36 -2.80
N HIS A 33 3.80 -7.64 -3.43
CA HIS A 33 4.15 -8.97 -3.91
C HIS A 33 5.13 -9.64 -2.94
N ASP A 34 4.85 -10.89 -2.58
CA ASP A 34 5.80 -11.76 -1.87
C ASP A 34 6.85 -12.31 -2.85
N VAL A 35 7.96 -12.84 -2.32
CA VAL A 35 9.12 -13.41 -3.04
C VAL A 35 8.76 -14.58 -3.96
N PHE A 36 7.52 -15.07 -3.86
CA PHE A 36 6.95 -16.10 -4.73
C PHE A 36 6.09 -15.53 -5.87
N GLY A 37 6.11 -14.21 -6.09
CA GLY A 37 5.36 -13.53 -7.15
C GLY A 37 3.85 -13.58 -6.98
N ARG A 38 3.36 -13.87 -5.77
CA ARG A 38 1.92 -13.86 -5.45
C ARG A 38 1.56 -12.51 -4.84
N ASP A 39 0.50 -11.91 -5.37
CA ASP A 39 -0.09 -10.68 -4.82
C ASP A 39 -0.61 -11.00 -3.43
N GLN A 40 0.09 -10.49 -2.42
CA GLN A 40 -0.19 -10.86 -1.03
C GLN A 40 -1.18 -9.88 -0.41
N TYR A 41 -1.12 -8.59 -0.80
CA TYR A 41 -2.00 -7.55 -0.29
C TYR A 41 -2.22 -6.44 -1.31
N ILE A 42 -3.48 -6.03 -1.47
CA ILE A 42 -3.87 -4.82 -2.18
C ILE A 42 -4.58 -3.91 -1.17
N GLN A 43 -4.07 -2.69 -1.00
CA GLN A 43 -4.71 -1.69 -0.15
C GLN A 43 -4.95 -0.41 -0.94
N HIS A 44 -6.13 0.17 -0.75
CA HIS A 44 -6.48 1.46 -1.31
C HIS A 44 -6.54 2.54 -0.24
N ALA A 45 -5.99 3.72 -0.51
CA ALA A 45 -6.06 4.90 0.33
C ALA A 45 -6.60 6.10 -0.47
N LEU A 46 -7.62 6.77 0.05
CA LEU A 46 -8.08 8.05 -0.48
C LEU A 46 -7.32 9.18 0.20
N VAL A 47 -6.63 9.99 -0.60
CA VAL A 47 -5.75 11.06 -0.14
C VAL A 47 -6.24 12.39 -0.70
N GLN A 48 -6.40 13.40 0.15
CA GLN A 48 -6.99 14.68 -0.24
C GLN A 48 -6.05 15.52 -1.12
N THR A 49 -4.77 15.59 -0.75
CA THR A 49 -3.71 16.27 -1.50
C THR A 49 -2.42 15.46 -1.45
N GLU A 50 -1.60 15.52 -2.50
CA GLU A 50 -0.32 14.79 -2.61
C GLU A 50 0.81 15.45 -1.81
N GLU A 51 0.48 16.08 -0.69
CA GLU A 51 1.46 16.68 0.21
C GLU A 51 2.14 15.60 1.04
N LYS A 52 3.44 15.81 1.31
CA LYS A 52 4.27 14.91 2.13
C LYS A 52 3.59 14.38 3.40
N PRO A 53 2.93 15.19 4.26
CA PRO A 53 2.24 14.66 5.44
C PRO A 53 1.13 13.65 5.09
N ASN A 54 0.33 13.94 4.06
CA ASN A 54 -0.78 13.08 3.64
C ASN A 54 -0.30 11.77 3.03
N LEU A 55 0.78 11.81 2.23
CA LEU A 55 1.42 10.61 1.70
C LEU A 55 2.05 9.77 2.82
N THR A 56 2.64 10.42 3.84
CA THR A 56 3.20 9.73 5.01
C THR A 56 2.10 8.98 5.77
N LEU A 57 0.92 9.57 5.93
CA LEU A 57 -0.24 8.91 6.52
C LEU A 57 -0.74 7.73 5.68
N ALA A 58 -0.79 7.87 4.36
CA ALA A 58 -1.18 6.78 3.46
C ALA A 58 -0.24 5.57 3.58
N VAL A 59 1.07 5.79 3.60
CA VAL A 59 2.07 4.73 3.79
C VAL A 59 2.02 4.14 5.21
N ALA A 60 1.77 4.96 6.23
CA ALA A 60 1.61 4.48 7.60
C ALA A 60 0.38 3.57 7.74
N ALA A 61 -0.71 3.88 7.03
CA ALA A 61 -1.90 3.04 6.99
C ALA A 61 -1.64 1.66 6.35
N LEU A 62 -0.77 1.60 5.34
CA LEU A 62 -0.30 0.33 4.75
C LEU A 62 0.44 -0.52 5.77
N ARG A 63 1.44 0.04 6.45
CA ARG A 63 2.23 -0.69 7.46
C ARG A 63 1.36 -1.28 8.57
N ARG A 64 0.30 -0.57 8.98
CA ARG A 64 -0.58 -1.02 10.06
C ARG A 64 -1.38 -2.26 9.67
N ILE A 65 -1.85 -2.36 8.42
CA ILE A 65 -2.60 -3.53 7.94
C ILE A 65 -1.67 -4.74 7.74
N THR A 66 -0.49 -4.53 7.16
CA THR A 66 0.50 -5.61 6.99
C THR A 66 0.95 -6.23 8.32
N LEU A 67 0.93 -5.46 9.41
CA LEU A 67 1.27 -5.96 10.75
C LEU A 67 0.09 -6.59 11.49
N LEU A 68 -1.16 -6.16 11.24
CA LEU A 68 -2.34 -6.71 11.90
C LEU A 68 -2.83 -8.04 11.28
N GLY A 69 -2.65 -8.22 9.97
CA GLY A 69 -2.94 -9.48 9.28
C GLY A 69 -1.94 -10.62 9.54
N ARG A 70 -1.00 -10.41 10.48
CA ARG A 70 0.09 -11.33 10.85
C ARG A 70 -0.08 -11.93 12.26
N ARG A 71 -1.32 -12.24 12.66
CA ARG A 71 -1.61 -13.12 13.80
C ARG A 71 -2.12 -14.46 13.33
#